data_AF-A0A3D1AWQ8-F1
#
_entry.id   AF-A0A3D1AWQ8-F1
#
_cell.length_a   1.000
_cell.length_b   1.000
_cell.length_c   1.000
_cell.angle_alpha   90.00
_cell.angle_beta   90.00
_cell.angle_gamma   90.00
#
_symmetry.space_group_name_H-M   'P 1'
#
loop_
_entity.id
_entity.type
_entity.pdbx_description
1 polymer ?
#
loop_
_entity_poly.entity_id
_entity_poly.type
_entity_poly.pdbx_seq_one_letter_code
_entity_poly.pdbx_strand_id
1 'polypeptide(L)' 'MARRPRTGSHEQLSTQELAALRKQLSGMPPHELEIYYKASYAACQYNVRLPSPRLIQEFVQAWRELRTRTLLER' A
#
# COMPACT_ATOMS: atom_id res chain seq x y z
N MET A 1 3.72 -22.65 -27.04
CA MET A 1 4.06 -21.59 -26.06
C MET A 1 2.78 -21.10 -25.42
N ALA A 2 2.59 -21.37 -24.13
CA ALA A 2 1.39 -20.94 -23.40
C ALA A 2 1.39 -19.41 -23.28
N ARG A 3 0.42 -18.72 -23.90
CA ARG A 3 0.22 -17.29 -23.72
C ARG A 3 -0.31 -17.08 -22.30
N ARG A 4 0.46 -16.43 -21.42
CA ARG A 4 -0.03 -15.96 -20.12
C ARG A 4 -1.28 -15.11 -20.36
N PRO A 5 -2.38 -15.31 -19.61
CA PRO A 5 -3.49 -14.38 -19.65
C PRO A 5 -2.93 -13.02 -19.25
N ARG A 6 -2.99 -12.08 -20.21
CA ARG A 6 -2.65 -10.68 -20.00
C ARG A 6 -3.85 -10.06 -19.28
N THR A 7 -4.08 -10.49 -18.04
CA THR A 7 -5.04 -9.86 -17.15
C THR A 7 -4.53 -8.43 -16.97
N GLY A 8 -5.22 -7.47 -17.57
CA GLY A 8 -4.82 -6.07 -17.57
C GLY A 8 -4.66 -5.58 -16.14
N SER A 9 -3.41 -5.41 -15.70
CA SER A 9 -2.77 -4.14 -15.32
C SER A 9 -3.60 -3.04 -14.62
N HIS A 10 -4.73 -3.38 -13.99
CA HIS A 10 -5.51 -2.53 -13.09
C HIS A 10 -5.43 -3.01 -11.63
N GLU A 11 -4.88 -4.20 -11.39
CA GLU A 11 -4.68 -4.75 -10.05
C GLU A 11 -3.39 -4.26 -9.37
N GLN A 12 -2.51 -3.58 -10.10
CA GLN A 12 -1.27 -3.00 -9.57
C GLN A 12 -1.31 -1.49 -9.77
N LEU A 13 -0.89 -0.74 -8.76
CA LEU A 13 -0.76 0.72 -8.88
C LEU A 13 0.27 1.02 -9.97
N SER A 14 -0.10 1.87 -10.91
CA SER A 14 0.84 2.42 -11.87
C SER A 14 1.91 3.23 -11.14
N THR A 15 3.06 3.44 -11.79
CA THR A 15 4.17 4.21 -11.23
C THR A 15 3.74 5.62 -10.81
N GLN A 16 2.78 6.20 -11.52
CA GLN A 16 2.22 7.52 -11.24
C GLN A 16 1.30 7.50 -10.01
N GLU A 17 0.41 6.51 -9.89
CA GLU A 17 -0.44 6.33 -8.71
C GLU A 17 0.40 6.06 -7.46
N LEU A 18 1.49 5.29 -7.59
CA LEU A 18 2.40 5.00 -6.49
C LEU A 18 3.13 6.26 -6.02
N ALA A 19 3.56 7.13 -6.95
CA ALA A 19 4.16 8.42 -6.62
C ALA A 19 3.15 9.35 -5.92
N ALA A 20 1.90 9.39 -6.38
CA ALA A 20 0.83 10.15 -5.74
C ALA A 20 0.55 9.65 -4.31
N LEU A 21 0.45 8.33 -4.14
CA LEU A 21 0.22 7.69 -2.84
C LEU A 21 1.33 8.01 -1.85
N ARG A 22 2.61 7.90 -2.27
CA ARG A 22 3.75 8.30 -1.45
C ARG A 22 3.70 9.77 -1.04
N LYS A 23 3.36 10.65 -1.98
CA LYS A 23 3.24 12.08 -1.70
C LYS A 23 2.13 12.34 -0.66
N GLN A 24 0.98 11.68 -0.79
CA GLN A 24 -0.11 11.78 0.18
C GLN A 24 0.31 11.26 1.56
N LEU A 25 0.93 10.08 1.64
CA LEU A 25 1.40 9.50 2.90
C LEU A 25 2.47 10.38 3.57
N SER A 26 3.40 10.95 2.79
CA SER A 26 4.43 11.85 3.30
C SER A 26 3.87 13.17 3.85
N GLY A 27 2.68 13.59 3.38
CA GLY A 27 2.00 14.79 3.87
C GLY A 27 1.05 14.54 5.05
N MET A 28 0.67 13.29 5.33
CA MET A 28 -0.24 12.98 6.43
C MET A 28 0.42 13.16 7.80
N PRO A 29 -0.30 13.62 8.82
CA PRO A 29 0.16 13.57 10.20
C PRO A 29 0.28 12.11 10.69
N PRO A 30 1.14 11.83 11.69
CA PRO A 30 1.46 10.47 12.11
C PRO A 30 0.24 9.66 12.58
N HIS A 31 -0.73 10.29 13.25
CA HIS A 31 -1.95 9.63 13.70
C HIS A 31 -2.84 9.15 12.54
N GLU A 32 -2.99 9.95 11.48
CA GLU A 32 -3.75 9.55 10.29
C GLU A 32 -3.05 8.42 9.53
N LEU A 33 -1.72 8.46 9.47
CA LEU A 33 -0.93 7.40 8.84
C LEU A 33 -1.05 6.07 9.58
N GLU A 34 -1.17 6.11 10.92
CA GLU A 34 -1.40 4.93 11.75
C GLU A 34 -2.82 4.35 11.55
N ILE A 35 -3.84 5.20 11.42
CA ILE A 35 -5.21 4.79 11.09
C ILE A 35 -5.24 4.15 9.70
N TYR A 36 -4.60 4.78 8.71
CA TYR A 36 -4.50 4.27 7.35
C TYR A 36 -3.80 2.90 7.31
N TYR A 37 -2.71 2.74 8.05
CA TYR A 37 -2.01 1.46 8.19
C TYR A 37 -2.93 0.37 8.77
N LYS A 38 -3.64 0.66 9.87
CA LYS A 38 -4.57 -0.30 10.50
C LYS A 38 -5.72 -0.69 9.57
N ALA A 39 -6.28 0.26 8.82
CA ALA A 39 -7.33 0.01 7.83
C ALA A 39 -6.81 -0.86 6.67
N SER A 40 -5.61 -0.54 6.16
CA SER A 40 -4.96 -1.31 5.09
C SER A 40 -4.61 -2.73 5.54
N TYR A 41 -4.19 -2.88 6.80
CA TYR A 41 -3.90 -4.18 7.42
C TYR A 41 -5.17 -5.03 7.56
N ALA A 42 -6.27 -4.44 8.05
CA ALA A 42 -7.56 -5.12 8.14
C ALA A 42 -8.09 -5.54 6.76
N ALA A 43 -7.91 -4.70 5.73
CA ALA A 43 -8.26 -5.04 4.35
C ALA A 43 -7.36 -6.14 3.74
N CYS A 44 -6.11 -6.26 4.22
CA CYS A 44 -5.17 -7.30 3.82
C CYS A 44 -5.32 -8.62 4.61
N GLN A 45 -6.17 -8.68 5.64
CA GLN A 45 -6.39 -9.93 6.37
C GLN A 45 -6.98 -11.00 5.45
N TYR A 46 -6.34 -12.17 5.45
CA TYR A 46 -6.78 -13.36 4.73
C TYR A 46 -8.03 -13.95 5.41
N ASN A 47 -9.18 -13.35 5.17
CA ASN A 47 -10.44 -13.84 5.70
C ASN A 47 -11.03 -14.94 4.79
N VAL A 48 -11.28 -14.62 3.51
CA VAL A 48 -11.95 -15.55 2.58
C VAL A 48 -11.29 -15.58 1.19
N ARG A 49 -10.56 -14.53 0.80
CA ARG A 49 -9.81 -14.46 -0.45
C ARG A 49 -8.45 -13.78 -0.23
N LEU A 50 -7.50 -14.12 -1.08
CA LEU A 50 -6.23 -13.40 -1.19
C LEU A 50 -6.51 -11.91 -1.47
N PRO A 51 -5.90 -10.97 -0.70
CA PRO A 51 -6.03 -9.56 -0.97
C PRO A 51 -5.43 -9.23 -2.34
N SER A 52 -5.99 -8.21 -3.00
CA SER A 52 -5.51 -7.80 -4.32
C SER A 52 -4.06 -7.28 -4.22
N PRO A 53 -3.25 -7.46 -5.28
CA PRO A 53 -1.87 -6.95 -5.31
C PRO A 53 -1.76 -5.46 -4.98
N ARG A 54 -2.77 -4.66 -5.36
CA ARG A 54 -2.90 -3.24 -5.03
C ARG A 54 -2.96 -2.98 -3.54
N LEU A 55 -3.82 -3.66 -2.80
CA LEU A 55 -3.95 -3.49 -1.34
C LEU A 55 -2.64 -3.82 -0.62
N ILE A 56 -1.95 -4.87 -1.07
CA ILE A 56 -0.64 -5.23 -0.55
C ILE A 56 0.38 -4.11 -0.80
N GLN A 57 0.38 -3.50 -2.00
CA GLN A 57 1.27 -2.38 -2.31
C GLN A 57 0.98 -1.15 -1.45
N GLU A 58 -0.30 -0.79 -1.26
CA GLU A 58 -0.72 0.32 -0.41
C GLU A 58 -0.28 0.09 1.05
N PHE A 59 -0.49 -1.11 1.58
CA PHE A 59 -0.05 -1.51 2.91
C PHE A 59 1.47 -1.39 3.08
N VAL A 60 2.25 -1.91 2.12
CA VAL A 60 3.72 -1.86 2.17
C VAL A 60 4.23 -0.42 2.10
N GLN A 61 3.63 0.45 1.27
CA GLN A 61 4.04 1.86 1.23
C GLN A 61 3.72 2.57 2.55
N ALA A 62 2.52 2.38 3.11
CA ALA A 62 2.15 2.96 4.40
C ALA A 62 3.10 2.52 5.53
N TRP A 63 3.44 1.23 5.57
CA TRP A 63 4.40 0.69 6.55
C TRP A 63 5.80 1.30 6.40
N ARG A 64 6.29 1.47 5.16
CA ARG A 64 7.62 2.07 4.92
C ARG A 64 7.69 3.52 5.42
N GLU A 65 6.66 4.31 5.16
CA GLU A 65 6.60 5.69 5.63
C GLU A 65 6.53 5.75 7.16
N LEU A 66 5.72 4.89 7.78
CA LEU A 66 5.62 4.80 9.25
C LEU A 66 6.99 4.50 9.87
N ARG A 67 7.70 3.48 9.34
CA ARG A 67 9.02 3.06 9.84
C ARG A 67 10.09 4.12 9.62
N THR A 68 10.04 4.83 8.49
CA THR A 68 11.01 5.91 8.20
C THR A 68 10.85 7.05 9.21
N ARG A 69 9.61 7.43 9.54
CA ARG A 69 9.32 8.45 10.55
C ARG A 69 9.69 8.03 11.97
N THR A 70 9.38 6.79 12.38
CA THR A 70 9.79 6.29 13.71
C THR A 70 11.31 6.20 13.88
N LEU A 71 12.05 6.02 12.79
CA LEU A 71 13.52 6.03 12.81
C LEU A 71 14.12 7.43 12.79
N LEU A 72 13.40 8.43 12.24
CA LEU A 72 13.83 9.84 12.23
C LEU A 72 13.59 10.55 13.57
N GLU A 73 12.69 10.04 14.41
CA GLU A 73 12.41 10.59 15.75
C GLU A 73 13.31 10.00 16.87
N ARG A 74 14.31 9.18 16.53
CA ARG A 74 15.32 8.61 17.45
C ARG A 74 16.69 9.21 17.23
#